data_AF-A0A532CUX1-F1
#
_entry.id   AF-A0A532CUX1-F1
#
_cell.length_a   1.000
_cell.length_b   1.000
_cell.length_c   1.000
_cell.angle_alpha   90.00
_cell.angle_beta   90.00
_cell.angle_gamma   90.00
#
_symmetry.space_group_name_H-M   'P 1'
#
loop_
_entity.id
_entity.type
_entity.pdbx_description
1 polymer ?
#
loop_
_entity_poly.entity_id
_entity_poly.type
_entity_poly.pdbx_seq_one_letter_code
_entity_poly.pdbx_strand_id
1 'polypeptide(L)'
;MTSSSTTSPTAPTLRLLPAYLGTSSIEEAVRTARGRRVLWLEILVNDRLDLTPWSSEPAVQAAYLTACRWYTHYRRLITFVLNRAPLPTTPGPIDARDYRTFAEALYFVYAHP
;
A
#
# COMPACT_ATOMS: atom_id res chain seq x y z
N MET A 1 39.12 3.72 -19.14
CA MET A 1 37.93 2.84 -19.16
C MET A 1 37.32 2.84 -17.77
N THR A 2 36.38 3.75 -17.53
CA THR A 2 35.67 3.86 -16.25
C THR A 2 34.42 3.00 -16.32
N SER A 3 34.40 1.89 -15.58
CA SER A 3 33.24 1.02 -15.42
C SER A 3 32.20 1.73 -14.56
N SER A 4 31.14 2.23 -15.18
CA SER A 4 29.96 2.73 -14.49
C SER A 4 29.15 1.52 -14.00
N SER A 5 29.17 1.25 -12.69
CA SER A 5 28.26 0.30 -12.07
C SER A 5 26.84 0.89 -12.08
N THR A 6 26.03 0.47 -13.04
CA THR A 6 24.60 0.79 -13.10
C THR A 6 23.89 0.10 -11.93
N THR A 7 23.61 0.83 -10.87
CA THR A 7 22.65 0.40 -9.84
C THR A 7 21.27 0.29 -10.48
N SER A 8 20.82 -0.93 -10.75
CA SER A 8 19.44 -1.20 -11.13
C SER A 8 18.51 -0.67 -10.03
N PRO A 9 17.45 0.09 -10.36
CA PRO A 9 16.45 0.48 -9.36
C PRO A 9 15.79 -0.81 -8.84
N THR A 10 16.00 -1.12 -7.56
CA THR A 10 15.34 -2.22 -6.87
C THR A 10 13.84 -2.04 -7.02
N ALA A 11 13.16 -3.01 -7.62
CA ALA A 11 11.71 -3.00 -7.72
C ALA A 11 11.11 -2.77 -6.31
N PRO A 12 10.06 -1.95 -6.19
CA PRO A 12 9.44 -1.64 -4.91
C PRO A 12 9.03 -2.94 -4.21
N THR A 13 9.59 -3.18 -3.03
CA THR A 13 9.30 -4.38 -2.24
C THR A 13 7.97 -4.18 -1.53
N LEU A 14 7.09 -5.18 -1.62
CA LEU A 14 5.85 -5.21 -0.83
C LEU A 14 6.19 -5.27 0.67
N ARG A 15 5.40 -4.61 1.51
CA ARG A 15 5.66 -4.47 2.95
C ARG A 15 4.75 -5.34 3.80
N LEU A 16 3.44 -5.25 3.57
CA LEU A 16 2.42 -5.89 4.41
C LEU A 16 2.00 -7.25 3.87
N LEU A 17 1.82 -7.38 2.55
CA LEU A 17 1.42 -8.65 1.95
C LEU A 17 2.37 -9.82 2.30
N PRO A 18 3.70 -9.66 2.24
CA PRO A 18 4.61 -10.73 2.65
C PRO A 18 4.54 -10.98 4.16
N ALA A 19 4.49 -9.92 4.96
CA ALA A 19 4.53 -10.03 6.42
C ALA A 19 3.26 -10.66 7.02
N TYR A 20 2.09 -10.32 6.49
CA TYR A 20 0.80 -10.75 7.06
C TYR A 20 0.28 -12.03 6.42
N LEU A 21 0.60 -12.27 5.14
CA LEU A 21 0.00 -13.34 4.35
C LEU A 21 1.01 -14.28 3.69
N GLY A 22 2.32 -13.99 3.75
CA GLY A 22 3.34 -14.72 3.00
C GLY A 22 3.26 -14.53 1.49
N THR A 23 2.47 -13.56 1.02
CA THR A 23 2.19 -13.29 -0.39
C THR A 23 3.23 -12.33 -0.96
N SER A 24 3.92 -12.73 -2.03
CA SER A 24 5.05 -11.95 -2.58
C SER A 24 4.70 -11.11 -3.81
N SER A 25 3.44 -11.12 -4.27
CA SER A 25 3.00 -10.35 -5.44
C SER A 25 1.57 -9.82 -5.31
N ILE A 26 1.28 -8.72 -6.02
CA ILE A 26 -0.10 -8.22 -6.15
C ILE A 26 -0.97 -9.24 -6.88
N GLU A 27 -0.44 -9.91 -7.90
CA GLU A 27 -1.15 -10.93 -8.69
C GLU A 27 -1.67 -12.08 -7.81
N GLU A 28 -0.87 -12.56 -6.86
CA GLU A 28 -1.31 -13.56 -5.90
C GLU A 28 -2.31 -12.98 -4.89
N ALA A 29 -2.10 -11.74 -4.43
CA ALA A 29 -3.00 -11.08 -3.48
C ALA A 29 -4.42 -10.90 -4.04
N VAL A 30 -4.57 -10.55 -5.31
CA VAL A 30 -5.90 -10.33 -5.93
C VAL A 30 -6.70 -11.63 -6.09
N ARG A 31 -6.02 -12.78 -6.18
CA ARG A 31 -6.64 -14.11 -6.30
C ARG A 31 -7.28 -14.59 -5.00
N THR A 32 -6.86 -14.07 -3.85
CA THR A 32 -7.35 -14.53 -2.54
C THR A 32 -8.23 -13.49 -1.85
N ALA A 33 -9.23 -13.94 -1.09
CA ALA A 33 -10.06 -13.03 -0.31
C ALA A 33 -9.26 -12.27 0.77
N ARG A 34 -8.24 -12.91 1.36
CA ARG A 34 -7.37 -12.28 2.36
C ARG A 34 -6.45 -11.24 1.73
N GLY A 35 -5.81 -11.55 0.60
CA GLY A 35 -4.95 -10.62 -0.12
C GLY A 35 -5.71 -9.37 -0.56
N ARG A 36 -6.91 -9.52 -1.13
CA ARG A 36 -7.78 -8.39 -1.49
C ARG A 36 -8.13 -7.48 -0.30
N ARG A 37 -8.29 -8.04 0.91
CA ARG A 37 -8.58 -7.27 2.13
C ARG A 37 -7.38 -6.47 2.63
N VAL A 38 -6.16 -6.94 2.42
CA VAL A 38 -4.92 -6.28 2.87
C VAL A 38 -4.37 -5.32 1.81
N LEU A 39 -4.73 -5.51 0.53
CA LEU A 39 -4.15 -4.77 -0.59
C LEU A 39 -4.28 -3.24 -0.45
N TRP A 40 -5.37 -2.72 0.10
CA TRP A 40 -5.52 -1.27 0.28
C TRP A 40 -4.52 -0.71 1.31
N LEU A 41 -4.15 -1.49 2.33
CA LEU A 41 -3.11 -1.11 3.28
C LEU A 41 -1.74 -1.11 2.61
N GLU A 42 -1.47 -2.12 1.78
CA GLU A 42 -0.22 -2.18 1.00
C GLU A 42 -0.06 -0.93 0.13
N ILE A 43 -1.11 -0.55 -0.60
CA ILE A 43 -1.12 0.69 -1.40
C ILE A 43 -0.93 1.93 -0.52
N LEU A 44 -1.57 1.97 0.66
CA LEU A 44 -1.49 3.11 1.56
C LEU A 44 -0.08 3.32 2.11
N VAL A 45 0.63 2.24 2.43
CA VAL A 45 1.95 2.31 3.09
C VAL A 45 3.13 2.30 2.13
N ASN A 46 2.90 1.95 0.86
CA ASN A 46 3.94 1.77 -0.14
C ASN A 46 3.82 2.82 -1.25
N ASP A 47 4.65 3.86 -1.16
CA ASP A 47 4.58 5.00 -2.07
C ASP A 47 5.10 4.73 -3.49
N ARG A 48 5.86 3.65 -3.67
CA ARG A 48 6.54 3.34 -4.94
C ARG A 48 5.86 2.22 -5.71
N LEU A 49 4.69 1.77 -5.26
CA LEU A 49 4.00 0.63 -5.83
C LEU A 49 3.45 0.97 -7.22
N ASP A 50 3.98 0.33 -8.27
CA ASP A 50 3.42 0.45 -9.61
C ASP A 50 2.16 -0.42 -9.72
N LEU A 51 1.01 0.23 -9.88
CA LEU A 51 -0.28 -0.44 -10.05
C LEU A 51 -0.73 -0.52 -11.51
N THR A 52 0.05 0.02 -12.45
CA THR A 52 -0.28 0.07 -13.88
C THR A 52 -0.65 -1.30 -14.45
N PRO A 53 0.06 -2.41 -14.13
CA PRO A 53 -0.28 -3.73 -14.67
C PRO A 53 -1.67 -4.24 -14.25
N TRP A 54 -2.24 -3.69 -13.17
CA TRP A 54 -3.53 -4.10 -12.61
C TRP A 54 -4.56 -2.97 -12.67
N SER A 55 -4.37 -1.96 -13.53
CA SER A 55 -5.28 -0.82 -13.63
C SER A 55 -6.72 -1.21 -13.99
N SER A 56 -6.89 -2.34 -14.68
CA SER A 56 -8.19 -2.87 -15.09
C SER A 56 -8.79 -3.85 -14.07
N GLU A 57 -8.07 -4.20 -13.00
CA GLU A 57 -8.54 -5.16 -12.00
C GLU A 57 -9.47 -4.49 -10.99
N PRO A 58 -10.75 -4.88 -10.89
CA PRO A 58 -11.72 -4.24 -10.00
C PRO A 58 -11.30 -4.29 -8.53
N ALA A 59 -10.62 -5.36 -8.12
CA ALA A 59 -10.11 -5.51 -6.77
C ALA A 59 -9.01 -4.48 -6.44
N VAL A 60 -8.13 -4.18 -7.41
CA VAL A 60 -7.07 -3.17 -7.24
C VAL A 60 -7.65 -1.77 -7.25
N GLN A 61 -8.61 -1.48 -8.14
CA GLN A 61 -9.31 -0.20 -8.15
C GLN A 61 -10.04 0.08 -6.83
N ALA A 62 -10.78 -0.90 -6.30
CA ALA A 62 -11.45 -0.79 -5.00
C ALA A 62 -10.46 -0.59 -3.85
N ALA A 63 -9.33 -1.31 -3.86
CA ALA A 63 -8.27 -1.14 -2.87
C ALA A 63 -7.64 0.25 -2.96
N TYR A 64 -7.36 0.76 -4.16
CA TYR A 64 -6.80 2.08 -4.38
C TYR A 64 -7.73 3.20 -3.88
N LEU A 65 -9.02 3.12 -4.21
CA LEU A 65 -10.02 4.07 -3.73
C LEU A 65 -10.13 4.05 -2.21
N THR A 66 -10.08 2.86 -1.61
CA THR A 66 -10.09 2.70 -0.15
C THR A 66 -8.86 3.36 0.47
N ALA A 67 -7.67 3.10 -0.06
CA ALA A 67 -6.44 3.75 0.38
C ALA A 67 -6.51 5.28 0.28
N CYS A 68 -7.06 5.82 -0.82
CA CYS A 68 -7.23 7.27 -0.99
C CYS A 68 -8.19 7.88 0.05
N ARG A 69 -9.28 7.19 0.39
CA ARG A 69 -10.20 7.63 1.45
C ARG A 69 -9.49 7.64 2.81
N TRP A 70 -8.84 6.55 3.19
CA TRP A 70 -8.08 6.47 4.44
C TRP A 70 -6.98 7.53 4.51
N TYR A 71 -6.25 7.75 3.42
CA TYR A 71 -5.28 8.83 3.31
C TYR A 71 -5.93 10.21 3.50
N THR A 72 -7.11 10.45 2.92
CA THR A 72 -7.82 11.72 3.07
C THR A 72 -8.21 11.99 4.52
N HIS A 73 -8.75 10.99 5.22
CA HIS A 73 -9.17 11.10 6.62
C HIS A 73 -7.98 11.29 7.57
N TYR A 74 -6.89 10.56 7.37
CA TYR A 74 -5.74 10.54 8.27
C TYR A 74 -4.49 11.19 7.67
N ARG A 75 -4.67 12.13 6.74
CA ARG A 75 -3.58 12.71 5.93
C ARG A 75 -2.38 13.14 6.74
N ARG A 76 -2.61 13.90 7.82
CA ARG A 76 -1.54 14.43 8.67
C ARG A 76 -0.74 13.32 9.34
N LEU A 77 -1.43 12.34 9.93
CA LEU A 77 -0.80 11.19 10.57
C LEU A 77 0.00 10.36 9.56
N ILE A 78 -0.59 10.01 8.43
CA ILE A 78 0.05 9.16 7.43
C ILE A 78 1.26 9.86 6.81
N THR A 79 1.17 11.16 6.54
CA THR A 79 2.30 11.96 6.03
C THR A 79 3.44 11.99 7.05
N PHE A 80 3.12 12.20 8.32
CA PHE A 80 4.11 12.21 9.41
C PHE A 80 4.81 10.86 9.57
N VAL A 81 4.05 9.76 9.57
CA VAL A 81 4.58 8.41 9.82
C VAL A 81 5.36 7.86 8.63
N LEU A 82 4.90 8.10 7.41
CA LEU A 82 5.43 7.43 6.22
C LEU A 82 6.32 8.30 5.34
N ASN A 83 6.26 9.63 5.49
CA ASN A 83 6.93 10.58 4.59
C ASN A 83 6.67 10.28 3.09
N ARG A 84 5.45 9.87 2.76
CA ARG A 84 5.04 9.48 1.40
C ARG A 84 4.47 10.65 0.60
N ALA A 85 4.55 10.56 -0.72
CA ALA A 85 3.85 11.47 -1.62
C ALA A 85 2.34 11.42 -1.38
N PRO A 86 1.60 12.53 -1.56
CA PRO A 86 0.18 12.54 -1.28
C PRO A 86 -0.61 11.62 -2.22
N LEU A 87 -1.55 10.84 -1.68
CA LEU A 87 -2.58 10.20 -2.51
C LEU A 87 -3.65 11.23 -2.91
N PRO A 88 -4.41 11.00 -4.00
CA PRO A 88 -5.54 11.82 -4.38
C PRO A 88 -6.55 11.99 -3.22
N THR A 89 -6.99 13.23 -3.01
CA THR A 89 -8.06 13.54 -2.06
C THR A 89 -9.36 12.93 -2.54
N THR A 90 -9.85 11.94 -1.80
CA THR A 90 -11.09 11.21 -2.11
C THR A 90 -12.00 11.26 -0.90
N PRO A 91 -13.05 12.12 -0.90
CA PRO A 91 -14.01 12.16 0.19
C PRO A 91 -14.87 10.89 0.20
N GLY A 92 -15.41 10.55 1.36
CA GLY A 92 -16.30 9.42 1.53
C GLY A 92 -16.13 8.73 2.88
N PRO A 93 -17.04 7.83 3.25
CA PRO A 93 -16.94 7.10 4.50
C PRO A 93 -15.76 6.10 4.47
N ILE A 94 -15.18 5.89 5.64
CA ILE A 94 -14.29 4.77 5.96
C ILE A 94 -15.08 3.76 6.82
N ASP A 95 -14.77 2.48 6.70
CA ASP A 95 -15.34 1.47 7.59
C ASP A 95 -14.60 1.50 8.93
N ALA A 96 -15.29 1.85 10.00
CA ALA A 96 -14.72 1.89 11.35
C ALA A 96 -14.20 0.51 11.81
N ARG A 97 -14.72 -0.60 11.24
CA ARG A 97 -14.25 -1.96 11.55
C ARG A 97 -12.81 -2.20 11.11
N ASP A 98 -12.32 -1.45 10.13
CA ASP A 98 -10.96 -1.57 9.61
C ASP A 98 -9.94 -0.72 10.40
N TYR A 99 -10.38 0.13 11.34
CA TYR A 99 -9.51 1.04 12.09
C TYR A 99 -8.41 0.31 12.85
N ARG A 100 -8.74 -0.83 13.48
CA ARG A 100 -7.73 -1.62 14.21
C ARG A 100 -6.63 -2.09 13.27
N THR A 101 -7.01 -2.70 12.14
CA THR A 101 -6.06 -3.21 11.14
C THR A 101 -5.21 -2.09 10.55
N PHE A 102 -5.81 -0.92 10.31
CA PHE A 102 -5.10 0.29 9.89
C PHE A 102 -4.03 0.72 10.89
N ALA A 103 -4.38 0.83 12.17
CA ALA A 103 -3.45 1.25 13.21
C ALA A 103 -2.30 0.24 13.39
N GLU A 104 -2.60 -1.05 13.35
CA GLU A 104 -1.60 -2.13 13.41
C GLU A 104 -0.64 -2.09 12.21
N ALA A 105 -1.15 -1.86 11.00
CA ALA A 105 -0.33 -1.74 9.80
C ALA A 105 0.59 -0.51 9.83
N LEU A 106 0.08 0.65 10.26
CA LEU A 106 0.90 1.85 10.44
C LEU A 106 1.98 1.66 11.50
N TYR A 107 1.63 1.05 12.64
CA TYR A 107 2.60 0.75 13.69
C TYR A 107 3.68 -0.21 13.20
N PHE A 108 3.28 -1.28 12.49
CA PHE A 108 4.21 -2.25 11.93
C PHE A 108 5.22 -1.57 11.00
N VAL A 109 4.74 -0.75 10.08
CA VAL A 109 5.59 0.00 9.14
C VAL A 109 6.49 1.01 9.83
N TYR A 110 5.98 1.70 10.85
CA TYR A 110 6.78 2.65 11.64
C TYR A 110 7.89 1.95 12.44
N ALA A 111 7.59 0.77 13.00
CA ALA A 111 8.56 -0.02 13.77
C ALA A 111 9.58 -0.75 12.87
N HIS A 112 9.28 -0.95 11.59
CA HIS A 112 10.11 -1.67 10.62
C HIS A 112 10.26 -0.84 9.31
N PRO A 113 11.07 0.25 9.35
CA PRO A 113 11.19 1.20 8.24
C PRO A 113 11.75 0.61 6.95
#